data_AF-A0A2N9IZ06-F1
#
_entry.id   AF-A0A2N9IZ06-F1
#
_cell.length_a   1.000
_cell.length_b   1.000
_cell.length_c   1.000
_cell.angle_alpha   90.00
_cell.angle_beta   90.00
_cell.angle_gamma   90.00
#
_symmetry.space_group_name_H-M   'P 1'
#
loop_
_entity.id
_entity.type
_entity.pdbx_description
1 polymer ?
#
loop_
_entity_poly.entity_id
_entity_poly.type
_entity_poly.pdbx_seq_one_letter_code
_entity_poly.pdbx_strand_id
1 'polypeptide(L)'
;MISRRKRRSKQKERDELGELLKKSWYHLRLSVRHPDRVPTWDAIVLTAASPDQAHLYDWQLNRAKRLGRISPSTLTLSVPDPDGHRIGSGAATLNAIHALAAHYQLVSTDYDSNSGYSMPHQSSNNQLPLMSMVSFMAKRHVLLLHAGGDSKRVPWANPMGKVFLPLPYLAADDPDGPVPLLFDHILAIASCARQAFKNEGGLFIMTGDVLPCFDASTMVLPEDTSCIITVPITLDIASNHGVIVASQNGNTSKSFSVSLVDNLLQKPGVQELVKNKAILDDGRTLLDTGIIAVRGQAWVELVKLSCSCQPMILELLKSGKEASTDIQLLKYFIVLPGKQ
;
A
#
# COMPACT_ATOMS: atom_id res chain seq x y z
N MET A 1 40.00 12.93 11.46
CA MET A 1 38.95 13.89 11.03
C MET A 1 37.81 13.24 10.24
N ILE A 2 38.09 12.34 9.29
CA ILE A 2 37.08 11.69 8.42
C ILE A 2 36.04 10.85 9.21
N SER A 3 36.45 10.13 10.26
CA SER A 3 35.51 9.33 11.09
C SER A 3 34.56 10.20 11.94
N ARG A 4 35.01 11.36 12.43
CA ARG A 4 34.18 12.34 13.15
C ARG A 4 33.16 13.00 12.21
N ARG A 5 33.53 13.28 10.96
CA ARG A 5 32.64 13.84 9.93
C ARG A 5 31.56 12.84 9.51
N LYS A 6 31.93 11.56 9.27
CA LYS A 6 30.97 10.47 8.99
C LYS A 6 30.02 10.20 10.18
N ARG A 7 30.52 10.23 11.43
CA ARG A 7 29.68 10.10 12.63
C ARG A 7 28.69 11.26 12.77
N ARG A 8 29.11 12.50 12.52
CA ARG A 8 28.22 13.68 12.54
C ARG A 8 27.14 13.62 11.45
N SER A 9 27.47 13.15 10.24
CA SER A 9 26.48 12.93 9.15
C SER A 9 25.42 11.92 9.54
N LYS A 10 25.84 10.74 10.04
CA LYS A 10 24.92 9.68 10.47
C LYS A 10 24.04 10.07 11.65
N GLN A 11 24.55 10.91 12.56
CA GLN A 11 23.74 11.42 13.66
C GLN A 11 22.67 12.38 13.14
N LYS A 12 23.05 13.30 12.25
CA LYS A 12 22.12 14.23 11.63
C LYS A 12 21.01 13.52 10.84
N GLU A 13 21.35 12.50 10.04
CA GLU A 13 20.37 11.67 9.32
C GLU A 13 19.40 10.95 10.27
N ARG A 14 19.90 10.45 11.43
CA ARG A 14 19.07 9.82 12.45
C ARG A 14 18.14 10.81 13.13
N ASP A 15 18.62 12.00 13.43
CA ASP A 15 17.83 13.05 14.06
C ASP A 15 16.74 13.54 13.10
N GLU A 16 17.05 13.74 11.82
CA GLU A 16 16.09 14.08 10.76
C GLU A 16 15.02 12.98 10.60
N LEU A 17 15.43 11.71 10.60
CA LEU A 17 14.50 10.58 10.57
C LEU A 17 13.59 10.55 11.80
N GLY A 18 14.15 10.79 12.99
CA GLY A 18 13.38 10.85 14.24
C GLY A 18 12.31 11.93 14.19
N GLU A 19 12.66 13.13 13.74
CA GLU A 19 11.71 14.24 13.58
C GLU A 19 10.63 13.96 12.54
N LEU A 20 10.99 13.36 11.39
CA LEU A 20 10.04 12.92 10.37
C LEU A 20 9.01 11.93 10.93
N LEU A 21 9.48 10.91 11.66
CA LEU A 21 8.59 9.91 12.26
C LEU A 21 7.72 10.56 13.35
N LYS A 22 8.26 11.42 14.22
CA LYS A 22 7.47 12.13 15.24
C LYS A 22 6.35 12.95 14.62
N LYS A 23 6.63 13.68 13.53
CA LYS A 23 5.62 14.43 12.75
C LYS A 23 4.52 13.50 12.23
N SER A 24 4.91 12.36 11.64
CA SER A 24 3.97 11.36 11.13
C SER A 24 3.10 10.75 12.24
N TRP A 25 3.69 10.43 13.39
CA TRP A 25 2.97 9.90 14.56
C TRP A 25 2.03 10.93 15.19
N TYR A 26 2.42 12.20 15.20
CA TYR A 26 1.53 13.28 15.62
C TYR A 26 0.32 13.39 14.70
N HIS A 27 0.54 13.36 13.38
CA HIS A 27 -0.54 13.38 12.40
C HIS A 27 -1.50 12.20 12.57
N LEU A 28 -0.98 10.97 12.73
CA LEU A 28 -1.81 9.77 12.99
C LEU A 28 -2.66 9.92 14.25
N ARG A 29 -2.08 10.40 15.35
CA ARG A 29 -2.83 10.60 16.60
C ARG A 29 -3.96 11.61 16.42
N LEU A 30 -3.74 12.67 15.66
CA LEU A 30 -4.79 13.63 15.33
C LEU A 30 -5.87 13.03 14.44
N SER A 31 -5.50 12.27 13.40
CA SER A 31 -6.47 11.66 12.48
C SER A 31 -7.35 10.62 13.16
N VAL A 32 -6.80 9.89 14.14
CA VAL A 32 -7.55 8.91 14.92
C VAL A 32 -8.48 9.58 15.93
N ARG A 33 -8.04 10.65 16.61
CA ARG A 33 -8.85 11.34 17.64
C ARG A 33 -9.91 12.28 17.06
N HIS A 34 -9.61 12.91 15.93
CA HIS A 34 -10.45 13.94 15.31
C HIS A 34 -10.58 13.72 13.80
N PRO A 35 -11.15 12.59 13.34
CA PRO A 35 -11.26 12.26 11.92
C PRO A 35 -12.02 13.30 11.09
N ASP A 36 -12.94 14.06 11.69
CA ASP A 36 -13.68 15.14 11.03
C ASP A 36 -12.80 16.34 10.64
N ARG A 37 -11.67 16.52 11.35
CA ARG A 37 -10.71 17.62 11.10
C ARG A 37 -9.49 17.15 10.32
N VAL A 38 -9.01 15.96 10.64
CA VAL A 38 -7.86 15.33 9.99
C VAL A 38 -8.32 13.99 9.42
N PRO A 39 -8.64 13.94 8.11
CA PRO A 39 -9.16 12.72 7.50
C PRO A 39 -8.26 11.50 7.72
N THR A 40 -8.89 10.39 8.07
CA THR A 40 -8.25 9.07 8.16
C THR A 40 -8.63 8.21 6.94
N TRP A 41 -8.08 7.00 6.87
CA TRP A 41 -8.46 5.99 5.89
C TRP A 41 -9.88 5.47 6.16
N ASP A 42 -10.67 5.26 5.10
CA ASP A 42 -11.98 4.60 5.19
C ASP A 42 -11.80 3.12 5.52
N ALA A 43 -10.79 2.48 4.91
CA ALA A 43 -10.44 1.09 5.15
C ALA A 43 -8.92 0.88 5.21
N ILE A 44 -8.49 -0.04 6.07
CA ILE A 44 -7.13 -0.59 6.13
C ILE A 44 -7.24 -2.09 5.88
N VAL A 45 -6.61 -2.57 4.81
CA VAL A 45 -6.67 -3.96 4.36
C VAL A 45 -5.27 -4.56 4.40
N LEU A 46 -5.13 -5.76 4.95
CA LEU A 46 -3.87 -6.52 4.96
C LEU A 46 -4.02 -7.76 4.10
N THR A 47 -3.07 -8.03 3.20
CA THR A 47 -3.02 -9.34 2.54
C THR A 47 -2.29 -10.34 3.44
N ALA A 48 -2.75 -11.59 3.45
CA ALA A 48 -2.15 -12.69 4.22
C ALA A 48 -1.92 -13.90 3.32
N ALA A 49 -0.92 -14.72 3.65
CA ALA A 49 -0.57 -15.92 2.90
C ALA A 49 -1.55 -17.08 3.11
N SER A 50 -2.28 -17.09 4.23
CA SER A 50 -3.23 -18.14 4.57
C SER A 50 -4.37 -17.63 5.46
N PRO A 51 -5.50 -18.36 5.53
CA PRO A 51 -6.60 -18.03 6.43
C PRO A 51 -6.19 -17.94 7.90
N ASP A 52 -5.33 -18.84 8.37
CA ASP A 52 -4.82 -18.82 9.76
C ASP A 52 -4.01 -17.54 10.04
N GLN A 53 -3.19 -17.12 9.08
CA GLN A 53 -2.43 -15.87 9.21
C GLN A 53 -3.37 -14.66 9.18
N ALA A 54 -4.40 -14.66 8.33
CA ALA A 54 -5.41 -13.60 8.30
C ALA A 54 -6.13 -13.46 9.64
N HIS A 55 -6.50 -14.57 10.29
CA HIS A 55 -7.08 -14.55 11.62
C HIS A 55 -6.13 -13.88 12.64
N LEU A 56 -4.84 -14.21 12.64
CA LEU A 56 -3.88 -13.56 13.55
C LEU A 56 -3.74 -12.06 13.26
N TYR A 57 -3.79 -11.67 11.98
CA TYR A 57 -3.73 -10.26 11.58
C TYR A 57 -4.97 -9.49 12.05
N ASP A 58 -6.16 -10.09 12.01
CA ASP A 58 -7.38 -9.48 12.54
C ASP A 58 -7.26 -9.18 14.04
N TRP A 59 -6.61 -10.06 14.81
CA TRP A 59 -6.35 -9.81 16.23
C TRP A 59 -5.43 -8.60 16.44
N GLN A 60 -4.42 -8.44 15.60
CA GLN A 60 -3.52 -7.28 15.65
C GLN A 60 -4.22 -5.99 15.22
N LEU A 61 -5.06 -6.03 14.19
CA LEU A 61 -5.87 -4.87 13.76
C LEU A 61 -6.84 -4.44 14.87
N ASN A 62 -7.50 -5.40 15.52
CA ASN A 62 -8.38 -5.14 16.66
C ASN A 62 -7.60 -4.60 17.88
N ARG A 63 -6.38 -5.07 18.11
CA ARG A 63 -5.48 -4.50 19.12
C ARG A 63 -5.10 -3.06 18.79
N ALA A 64 -4.75 -2.76 17.54
CA ALA A 64 -4.41 -1.40 17.10
C ALA A 64 -5.59 -0.43 17.25
N LYS A 65 -6.83 -0.87 16.98
CA LYS A 65 -8.05 -0.12 17.30
C LYS A 65 -8.19 0.16 18.79
N ARG A 66 -8.05 -0.87 19.64
CA ARG A 66 -8.12 -0.71 21.12
C ARG A 66 -7.06 0.24 21.68
N LEU A 67 -5.87 0.26 21.08
CA LEU A 67 -4.77 1.16 21.46
C LEU A 67 -4.93 2.57 20.87
N GLY A 68 -5.99 2.87 20.11
CA GLY A 68 -6.20 4.17 19.48
C GLY A 68 -5.15 4.48 18.41
N ARG A 69 -4.63 3.46 17.72
CA ARG A 69 -3.76 3.60 16.53
C ARG A 69 -4.54 3.62 15.22
N ILE A 70 -5.75 3.05 15.24
CA ILE A 70 -6.70 3.06 14.12
C ILE A 70 -8.00 3.68 14.63
N SER A 71 -8.62 4.55 13.83
CA SER A 71 -9.93 5.14 14.17
C SER A 71 -10.99 4.04 14.31
N PRO A 72 -11.90 4.13 15.31
CA PRO A 72 -13.06 3.24 15.40
C PRO A 72 -13.91 3.23 14.12
N SER A 73 -13.95 4.35 13.38
CA SER A 73 -14.68 4.49 12.12
C SER A 73 -14.00 3.83 10.92
N THR A 74 -12.71 3.49 11.02
CA THR A 74 -11.96 2.87 9.92
C THR A 74 -12.25 1.38 9.87
N LEU A 75 -12.72 0.89 8.72
CA LEU A 75 -12.89 -0.54 8.47
C LEU A 75 -11.51 -1.23 8.42
N THR A 76 -11.41 -2.42 9.00
CA THR A 76 -10.16 -3.21 9.01
C THR A 76 -10.46 -4.60 8.52
N LEU A 77 -9.67 -5.11 7.57
CA LEU A 77 -9.90 -6.42 6.95
C LEU A 77 -8.57 -7.13 6.65
N SER A 78 -8.42 -8.37 7.08
CA SER A 78 -7.33 -9.25 6.63
C SER A 78 -7.85 -10.18 5.53
N VAL A 79 -7.18 -10.20 4.38
CA VAL A 79 -7.60 -10.97 3.21
C VAL A 79 -6.54 -12.03 2.90
N PRO A 80 -6.83 -13.32 3.11
CA PRO A 80 -5.91 -14.39 2.78
C PRO A 80 -5.87 -14.66 1.28
N ASP A 81 -4.73 -15.18 0.83
CA ASP A 81 -4.63 -15.86 -0.45
C ASP A 81 -5.57 -17.09 -0.43
N PRO A 82 -6.40 -17.30 -1.48
CA PRO A 82 -7.39 -18.37 -1.50
C PRO A 82 -6.76 -19.75 -1.31
N ASP A 83 -7.40 -20.57 -0.50
CA ASP A 83 -6.94 -21.92 -0.15
C ASP A 83 -5.50 -21.98 0.41
N GLY A 84 -4.94 -20.83 0.86
CA GLY A 84 -3.54 -20.72 1.27
C GLY A 84 -2.51 -20.82 0.13
N HIS A 85 -2.96 -20.74 -1.12
CA HIS A 85 -2.09 -20.83 -2.30
C HIS A 85 -1.69 -19.44 -2.76
N ARG A 86 -0.38 -19.19 -2.88
CA ARG A 86 0.14 -17.90 -3.30
C ARG A 86 -0.34 -17.54 -4.71
N ILE A 87 -1.03 -16.40 -4.82
CA ILE A 87 -1.55 -15.87 -6.09
C ILE A 87 -0.72 -14.70 -6.64
N GLY A 88 0.28 -14.24 -5.87
CA GLY A 88 1.12 -13.08 -6.19
C GLY A 88 0.46 -11.74 -5.83
N SER A 89 1.26 -10.69 -5.72
CA SER A 89 0.84 -9.38 -5.19
C SER A 89 -0.21 -8.66 -6.06
N GLY A 90 -0.16 -8.83 -7.39
CA GLY A 90 -1.15 -8.26 -8.30
C GLY A 90 -2.53 -8.87 -8.09
N ALA A 91 -2.62 -10.20 -8.08
CA ALA A 91 -3.89 -10.90 -7.82
C ALA A 91 -4.36 -10.71 -6.37
N ALA A 92 -3.45 -10.69 -5.40
CA ALA A 92 -3.78 -10.40 -4.00
C ALA A 92 -4.38 -9.00 -3.82
N THR A 93 -3.91 -8.01 -4.58
CA THR A 93 -4.50 -6.66 -4.61
C THR A 93 -5.94 -6.70 -5.10
N LEU A 94 -6.20 -7.36 -6.23
CA LEU A 94 -7.55 -7.48 -6.79
C LEU A 94 -8.48 -8.25 -5.85
N ASN A 95 -7.99 -9.35 -5.27
CA ASN A 95 -8.72 -10.15 -4.29
C ASN A 95 -9.07 -9.31 -3.05
N ALA A 96 -8.13 -8.51 -2.55
CA ALA A 96 -8.35 -7.64 -1.39
C ALA A 96 -9.40 -6.56 -1.65
N ILE A 97 -9.39 -5.93 -2.82
CA ILE A 97 -10.40 -4.94 -3.21
C ILE A 97 -11.77 -5.60 -3.36
N HIS A 98 -11.82 -6.79 -3.98
CA HIS A 98 -13.05 -7.57 -4.13
C HIS A 98 -13.65 -7.94 -2.77
N ALA A 99 -12.84 -8.50 -1.86
CA ALA A 99 -13.26 -8.86 -0.51
C ALA A 99 -13.74 -7.65 0.30
N LEU A 100 -13.05 -6.51 0.19
CA LEU A 100 -13.46 -5.26 0.82
C LEU A 100 -14.82 -4.79 0.30
N ALA A 101 -15.02 -4.83 -1.01
CA ALA A 101 -16.28 -4.39 -1.63
C ALA A 101 -17.46 -5.31 -1.22
N ALA A 102 -17.25 -6.62 -1.16
CA ALA A 102 -18.23 -7.58 -0.65
C ALA A 102 -18.54 -7.36 0.84
N HIS A 103 -17.53 -7.05 1.66
CA HIS A 103 -17.72 -6.76 3.08
C HIS A 103 -18.60 -5.53 3.31
N TYR A 104 -18.40 -4.47 2.52
CA TYR A 104 -19.26 -3.29 2.59
C TYR A 104 -20.72 -3.57 2.22
N GLN A 105 -20.98 -4.48 1.28
CA GLN A 105 -22.35 -4.87 0.93
C GLN A 105 -23.05 -5.56 2.10
N LEU A 106 -22.38 -6.52 2.76
CA LEU A 106 -22.91 -7.26 3.90
C LEU A 106 -23.26 -6.33 5.08
N VAL A 107 -22.35 -5.42 5.42
CA VAL A 107 -22.56 -4.46 6.52
C VAL A 107 -23.72 -3.49 6.21
N SER A 108 -23.93 -3.15 4.93
CA SER A 108 -25.05 -2.28 4.52
C SER A 108 -26.40 -2.99 4.63
N THR A 109 -26.46 -4.29 4.31
CA THR A 109 -27.70 -5.08 4.42
C THR A 109 -28.14 -5.37 5.85
N ASP A 110 -27.22 -5.44 6.81
CA ASP A 110 -27.54 -5.61 8.24
C ASP A 110 -28.18 -4.35 8.86
N TYR A 111 -27.91 -3.17 8.29
CA TYR A 111 -28.56 -1.92 8.72
C TYR A 111 -30.00 -1.82 8.21
N ASP A 112 -30.25 -2.20 6.95
CA ASP A 112 -31.58 -2.11 6.34
C ASP A 112 -32.55 -3.20 6.83
N SER A 113 -32.04 -4.36 7.28
CA SER A 113 -32.89 -5.44 7.82
C SER A 113 -33.46 -5.17 9.23
N ASN A 114 -32.98 -4.12 9.92
CA ASN A 114 -33.59 -3.58 11.13
C ASN A 114 -34.65 -2.49 10.86
N SER A 115 -34.80 -2.05 9.60
CA SER A 115 -35.90 -1.21 9.15
C SER A 115 -36.86 -2.05 8.30
N GLY A 116 -37.96 -2.51 8.89
CA GLY A 116 -38.89 -3.50 8.33
C GLY A 116 -39.64 -3.09 7.04
N TYR A 117 -38.92 -2.94 5.93
CA TYR A 117 -39.50 -2.83 4.60
C TYR A 117 -39.00 -3.97 3.71
N SER A 118 -39.83 -5.01 3.62
CA SER A 118 -39.70 -6.09 2.64
C SER A 118 -39.87 -5.53 1.22
N MET A 119 -38.91 -5.77 0.33
CA MET A 119 -39.08 -5.53 -1.11
C MET A 119 -39.12 -6.86 -1.90
N PRO A 120 -39.90 -6.93 -2.99
CA PRO A 120 -40.29 -8.17 -3.63
C PRO A 120 -39.20 -8.72 -4.55
N HIS A 121 -39.19 -10.06 -4.65
CA HIS A 121 -38.46 -10.83 -5.65
C HIS A 121 -38.70 -10.31 -7.08
N GLN A 122 -37.62 -10.03 -7.81
CA GLN A 122 -37.60 -10.22 -9.27
C GLN A 122 -36.16 -10.43 -9.78
N SER A 123 -36.01 -11.48 -10.56
CA SER A 123 -34.81 -11.98 -11.21
C SER A 123 -34.36 -11.10 -12.39
N SER A 124 -33.05 -11.12 -12.64
CA SER A 124 -32.28 -10.55 -13.76
C SER A 124 -31.86 -9.06 -13.66
N ASN A 125 -30.72 -8.81 -12.99
CA ASN A 125 -29.71 -7.81 -13.40
C ASN A 125 -28.53 -7.75 -12.40
N ASN A 126 -27.50 -8.61 -12.59
CA ASN A 126 -26.26 -8.53 -11.80
C ASN A 126 -25.46 -7.22 -12.02
N GLN A 127 -25.85 -6.37 -12.98
CA GLN A 127 -25.15 -5.11 -13.30
C GLN A 127 -25.52 -3.92 -12.40
N LEU A 128 -26.75 -3.85 -11.89
CA LEU A 128 -27.20 -2.76 -11.02
C LEU A 128 -26.51 -2.78 -9.64
N PRO A 129 -26.36 -3.94 -8.96
CA PRO A 129 -25.60 -4.05 -7.71
C PRO A 129 -24.11 -3.71 -7.89
N LEU A 130 -23.53 -4.11 -9.03
CA LEU A 130 -22.13 -3.85 -9.37
C LEU A 130 -21.84 -2.36 -9.53
N MET A 131 -22.67 -1.63 -10.27
CA MET A 131 -22.49 -0.17 -10.45
C MET A 131 -22.66 0.61 -9.16
N SER A 132 -23.61 0.22 -8.31
CA SER A 132 -23.78 0.81 -6.97
C SER A 132 -22.54 0.60 -6.10
N MET A 133 -22.01 -0.62 -6.07
CA MET A 133 -20.80 -0.96 -5.32
C MET A 133 -19.56 -0.21 -5.84
N VAL A 134 -19.39 -0.12 -7.16
CA VAL A 134 -18.28 0.63 -7.78
C VAL A 134 -18.37 2.10 -7.42
N SER A 135 -19.56 2.71 -7.51
CA SER A 135 -19.80 4.11 -7.12
C SER A 135 -19.52 4.36 -5.63
N PHE A 136 -19.88 3.42 -4.78
CA PHE A 136 -19.59 3.47 -3.34
C PHE A 136 -18.08 3.43 -3.08
N MET A 137 -17.38 2.45 -3.67
CA MET A 137 -15.94 2.26 -3.53
C MET A 137 -15.14 3.41 -4.16
N ALA A 138 -15.64 4.04 -5.22
CA ALA A 138 -15.00 5.15 -5.91
C ALA A 138 -14.71 6.35 -5.00
N LYS A 139 -15.47 6.52 -3.91
CA LYS A 139 -15.31 7.60 -2.94
C LYS A 139 -14.47 7.22 -1.72
N ARG A 140 -14.03 5.96 -1.62
CA ARG A 140 -13.31 5.43 -0.46
C ARG A 140 -11.81 5.58 -0.61
N HIS A 141 -11.15 5.84 0.50
CA HIS A 141 -9.71 5.88 0.65
C HIS A 141 -9.26 4.62 1.36
N VAL A 142 -8.53 3.78 0.63
CA VAL A 142 -8.14 2.47 1.11
C VAL A 142 -6.62 2.41 1.25
N LEU A 143 -6.16 2.03 2.44
CA LEU A 143 -4.78 1.62 2.67
C LEU A 143 -4.70 0.10 2.52
N LEU A 144 -3.87 -0.40 1.62
CA LEU A 144 -3.58 -1.82 1.46
C LEU A 144 -2.13 -2.11 1.85
N LEU A 145 -1.92 -3.06 2.76
CA LEU A 145 -0.60 -3.52 3.14
C LEU A 145 -0.37 -4.94 2.65
N HIS A 146 0.66 -5.14 1.83
CA HIS A 146 1.08 -6.47 1.43
C HIS A 146 1.87 -7.15 2.55
N ALA A 147 1.24 -8.09 3.26
CA ALA A 147 1.82 -8.78 4.40
C ALA A 147 1.87 -10.32 4.26
N GLY A 148 1.45 -10.87 3.11
CA GLY A 148 1.49 -12.32 2.78
C GLY A 148 2.83 -12.85 2.26
N GLY A 149 3.91 -12.10 2.44
CA GLY A 149 5.25 -12.49 1.98
C GLY A 149 5.92 -13.51 2.92
N ASP A 150 6.46 -14.60 2.38
CA ASP A 150 7.25 -15.54 3.20
C ASP A 150 8.51 -14.87 3.75
N SER A 151 8.67 -14.91 5.06
CA SER A 151 9.88 -14.51 5.77
C SER A 151 10.95 -15.59 5.70
N LYS A 152 11.54 -15.77 4.51
CA LYS A 152 12.65 -16.72 4.30
C LYS A 152 13.86 -16.47 5.21
N ARG A 153 14.11 -15.20 5.56
CA ARG A 153 15.25 -14.77 6.40
C ARG A 153 14.93 -14.74 7.90
N VAL A 154 13.65 -14.65 8.26
CA VAL A 154 13.21 -14.60 9.66
C VAL A 154 12.01 -15.54 9.82
N PRO A 155 12.21 -16.87 9.76
CA PRO A 155 11.10 -17.83 9.64
C PRO A 155 10.15 -17.82 10.82
N TRP A 156 10.65 -17.52 12.03
CA TRP A 156 9.84 -17.40 13.24
C TRP A 156 8.81 -16.26 13.17
N ALA A 157 9.03 -15.27 12.29
CA ALA A 157 8.10 -14.17 12.08
C ALA A 157 6.98 -14.50 11.08
N ASN A 158 6.99 -15.66 10.41
CA ASN A 158 5.94 -16.03 9.45
C ASN A 158 4.54 -16.06 10.06
N PRO A 159 4.30 -16.72 11.21
CA PRO A 159 2.96 -16.78 11.78
C PRO A 159 2.48 -15.40 12.26
N MET A 160 3.39 -14.61 12.84
CA MET A 160 3.06 -13.28 13.38
C MET A 160 2.95 -12.20 12.30
N GLY A 161 3.58 -12.39 11.15
CA GLY A 161 3.76 -11.38 10.11
C GLY A 161 4.89 -10.41 10.43
N LYS A 162 5.77 -10.15 9.45
CA LYS A 162 6.87 -9.18 9.60
C LYS A 162 6.38 -7.78 9.95
N VAL A 163 5.20 -7.41 9.45
CA VAL A 163 4.58 -6.11 9.68
C VAL A 163 4.30 -5.86 11.16
N PHE A 164 4.08 -6.91 11.95
CA PHE A 164 3.80 -6.80 13.39
C PHE A 164 5.03 -7.01 14.26
N LEU A 165 6.24 -7.00 13.68
CA LEU A 165 7.46 -7.06 14.46
C LEU A 165 7.69 -5.77 15.26
N PRO A 166 8.12 -5.86 16.53
CA PRO A 166 8.51 -4.70 17.31
C PRO A 166 9.65 -3.94 16.63
N LEU A 167 9.47 -2.64 16.48
CA LEU A 167 10.45 -1.73 15.93
C LEU A 167 10.56 -0.50 16.85
N PRO A 168 11.46 -0.52 17.85
CA PRO A 168 11.49 0.42 18.98
C PRO A 168 12.02 1.83 18.60
N TYR A 169 11.80 2.29 17.38
CA TYR A 169 11.93 3.70 17.06
C TYR A 169 10.90 4.50 17.84
N LEU A 170 11.35 5.61 18.44
CA LEU A 170 10.53 6.50 19.28
C LEU A 170 9.96 5.84 20.57
N ALA A 171 10.38 4.62 20.93
CA ALA A 171 9.93 3.99 22.17
C ALA A 171 10.32 4.79 23.43
N ALA A 172 11.41 5.56 23.37
CA ALA A 172 11.82 6.45 24.45
C ALA A 172 10.87 7.64 24.68
N ASP A 173 10.04 7.98 23.69
CA ASP A 173 9.07 9.08 23.81
C ASP A 173 7.84 8.67 24.63
N ASP A 174 7.63 7.36 24.84
CA ASP A 174 6.56 6.78 25.66
C ASP A 174 7.09 5.55 26.43
N PRO A 175 7.89 5.75 27.49
CA PRO A 175 8.60 4.67 28.19
C PRO A 175 7.67 3.62 28.82
N ASP A 176 6.46 4.02 29.21
CA ASP A 176 5.46 3.17 29.83
C ASP A 176 4.48 2.57 28.80
N GLY A 177 4.59 2.98 27.53
CA GLY A 177 3.77 2.51 26.43
C GLY A 177 4.23 1.18 25.82
N PRO A 178 3.38 0.54 25.00
CA PRO A 178 3.79 -0.63 24.24
C PRO A 178 4.86 -0.24 23.21
N VAL A 179 5.86 -1.12 23.03
CA VAL A 179 6.86 -0.94 21.98
C VAL A 179 6.17 -0.82 20.61
N PRO A 180 6.42 0.27 19.85
CA PRO A 180 5.84 0.44 18.52
C PRO A 180 6.20 -0.71 17.59
N LEU A 181 5.24 -1.16 16.78
CA LEU A 181 5.44 -2.15 15.74
C LEU A 181 5.82 -1.48 14.42
N LEU A 182 6.42 -2.25 13.50
CA LEU A 182 6.62 -1.80 12.12
C LEU A 182 5.30 -1.29 11.50
N PHE A 183 4.21 -2.01 11.75
CA PHE A 183 2.84 -1.65 11.36
C PHE A 183 2.46 -0.25 11.82
N ASP A 184 2.76 0.11 13.07
CA ASP A 184 2.34 1.40 13.61
C ASP A 184 3.11 2.56 12.93
N HIS A 185 4.39 2.36 12.62
CA HIS A 185 5.17 3.34 11.86
C HIS A 185 4.67 3.48 10.41
N ILE A 186 4.30 2.36 9.77
CA ILE A 186 3.68 2.36 8.44
C ILE A 186 2.36 3.14 8.48
N LEU A 187 1.50 2.90 9.47
CA LEU A 187 0.26 3.67 9.65
C LEU A 187 0.54 5.16 9.83
N ALA A 188 1.58 5.51 10.58
CA ALA A 188 1.95 6.91 10.79
C ALA A 188 2.28 7.63 9.48
N ILE A 189 3.15 7.02 8.66
CA ILE A 189 3.54 7.56 7.34
C ILE A 189 2.34 7.57 6.39
N ALA A 190 1.57 6.48 6.33
CA ALA A 190 0.39 6.37 5.49
C ALA A 190 -0.68 7.42 5.86
N SER A 191 -0.83 7.76 7.15
CA SER A 191 -1.77 8.80 7.57
C SER A 191 -1.45 10.16 6.92
N CYS A 192 -0.17 10.49 6.74
CA CYS A 192 0.24 11.71 6.05
C CYS A 192 -0.03 11.59 4.54
N ALA A 193 0.25 10.43 3.95
CA ALA A 193 0.02 10.15 2.52
C ALA A 193 -1.46 10.31 2.10
N ARG A 194 -2.40 10.06 3.03
CA ARG A 194 -3.84 10.23 2.80
C ARG A 194 -4.20 11.61 2.25
N GLN A 195 -3.50 12.67 2.65
CA GLN A 195 -3.76 14.03 2.18
C GLN A 195 -3.59 14.20 0.67
N ALA A 196 -2.69 13.42 0.06
CA ALA A 196 -2.38 13.52 -1.38
C ALA A 196 -3.55 13.07 -2.28
N PHE A 197 -4.52 12.32 -1.73
CA PHE A 197 -5.73 11.91 -2.44
C PHE A 197 -6.80 13.01 -2.49
N LYS A 198 -6.66 14.08 -1.70
CA LYS A 198 -7.65 15.16 -1.58
C LYS A 198 -9.04 14.57 -1.28
N ASN A 199 -10.05 14.96 -2.09
CA ASN A 199 -11.44 14.50 -2.01
C ASN A 199 -11.74 13.35 -2.97
N GLU A 200 -10.75 12.86 -3.72
CA GLU A 200 -10.91 11.74 -4.65
C GLU A 200 -10.61 10.43 -3.94
N GLY A 201 -11.48 9.44 -4.10
CA GLY A 201 -11.18 8.10 -3.61
C GLY A 201 -9.94 7.52 -4.26
N GLY A 202 -9.38 6.51 -3.60
CA GLY A 202 -8.16 5.90 -4.08
C GLY A 202 -7.62 4.81 -3.18
N LEU A 203 -6.60 4.16 -3.70
CA LEU A 203 -5.87 3.08 -3.08
C LEU A 203 -4.43 3.51 -2.85
N PHE A 204 -3.93 3.32 -1.64
CA PHE A 204 -2.52 3.44 -1.31
C PHE A 204 -2.00 2.09 -0.85
N ILE A 205 -1.03 1.55 -1.57
CA ILE A 205 -0.42 0.25 -1.30
C ILE A 205 0.96 0.48 -0.73
N MET A 206 1.29 -0.23 0.35
CA MET A 206 2.64 -0.30 0.90
C MET A 206 3.02 -1.75 1.19
N THR A 207 4.32 -2.03 1.29
CA THR A 207 4.81 -3.33 1.72
C THR A 207 4.80 -3.44 3.25
N GLY A 208 4.50 -4.63 3.77
CA GLY A 208 4.48 -4.90 5.20
C GLY A 208 5.84 -5.28 5.81
N ASP A 209 6.94 -5.22 5.05
CA ASP A 209 8.25 -5.67 5.52
C ASP A 209 9.40 -4.66 5.39
N VAL A 210 9.10 -3.46 4.90
CA VAL A 210 10.02 -2.33 4.82
C VAL A 210 9.37 -1.14 5.53
N LEU A 211 10.16 -0.36 6.28
CA LEU A 211 9.73 0.94 6.79
C LEU A 211 10.16 2.03 5.81
N PRO A 212 9.23 2.66 5.06
CA PRO A 212 9.62 3.71 4.13
C PRO A 212 9.68 5.06 4.82
N CYS A 213 10.89 5.56 5.03
CA CYS A 213 11.10 6.82 5.71
C CYS A 213 11.18 7.98 4.72
N PHE A 214 10.05 8.64 4.44
CA PHE A 214 9.99 9.84 3.60
C PHE A 214 8.88 10.79 4.06
N ASP A 215 8.95 12.08 3.69
CA ASP A 215 7.89 13.06 4.02
C ASP A 215 6.66 12.92 3.12
N ALA A 216 5.80 11.97 3.48
CA ALA A 216 4.54 11.71 2.80
C ALA A 216 3.54 12.89 2.86
N SER A 217 3.73 13.88 3.75
CA SER A 217 2.86 15.07 3.77
C SER A 217 3.10 16.01 2.59
N THR A 218 4.26 15.89 1.93
CA THR A 218 4.60 16.67 0.73
C THR A 218 4.32 15.91 -0.57
N MET A 219 3.77 14.70 -0.45
CA MET A 219 3.47 13.84 -1.59
C MET A 219 2.35 14.46 -2.43
N VAL A 220 2.54 14.47 -3.74
CA VAL A 220 1.54 14.94 -4.70
C VAL A 220 1.31 13.83 -5.71
N LEU A 221 0.05 13.42 -5.85
CA LEU A 221 -0.37 12.39 -6.78
C LEU A 221 -0.94 13.04 -8.05
N PRO A 222 -0.56 12.56 -9.25
CA PRO A 222 -1.24 12.96 -10.47
C PRO A 222 -2.72 12.57 -10.43
N GLU A 223 -3.54 13.32 -11.15
CA GLU A 223 -5.00 13.13 -11.16
C GLU A 223 -5.36 11.96 -12.08
N ASP A 224 -6.37 11.18 -11.68
CA ASP A 224 -6.95 10.08 -12.48
C ASP A 224 -5.97 8.99 -12.92
N THR A 225 -4.87 8.80 -12.21
CA THR A 225 -3.78 7.87 -12.59
C THR A 225 -3.38 6.92 -11.46
N SER A 226 -2.66 5.87 -11.83
CA SER A 226 -1.82 5.12 -10.91
C SER A 226 -0.37 5.63 -10.95
N CYS A 227 0.37 5.50 -9.85
CA CYS A 227 1.76 5.90 -9.78
C CYS A 227 2.56 5.03 -8.81
N ILE A 228 3.84 4.81 -9.14
CA ILE A 228 4.81 4.11 -8.29
C ILE A 228 5.73 5.16 -7.72
N ILE A 229 5.91 5.11 -6.42
CA ILE A 229 6.87 5.97 -5.73
C ILE A 229 8.22 5.27 -5.82
N THR A 230 9.20 5.93 -6.41
CA THR A 230 10.54 5.36 -6.59
C THR A 230 11.58 6.23 -5.91
N VAL A 231 12.73 5.64 -5.61
CA VAL A 231 13.87 6.36 -5.05
C VAL A 231 15.08 6.15 -5.95
N PRO A 232 15.79 7.21 -6.37
CA PRO A 232 17.04 7.06 -7.09
C PRO A 232 18.11 6.38 -6.22
N ILE A 233 18.67 5.28 -6.71
CA ILE A 233 19.69 4.48 -6.03
C ILE A 233 20.91 4.23 -6.92
N THR A 234 22.03 3.87 -6.30
CA THR A 234 23.25 3.48 -7.00
C THR A 234 23.17 2.07 -7.57
N LEU A 235 24.00 1.80 -8.58
CA LEU A 235 23.99 0.53 -9.34
C LEU A 235 24.32 -0.71 -8.48
N ASP A 236 25.15 -0.55 -7.45
CA ASP A 236 25.48 -1.62 -6.50
C ASP A 236 24.25 -2.06 -5.69
N ILE A 237 23.42 -1.12 -5.26
CA ILE A 237 22.16 -1.39 -4.56
C ILE A 237 21.16 -2.03 -5.54
N ALA A 238 21.09 -1.51 -6.77
CA ALA A 238 20.16 -1.97 -7.80
C ALA A 238 20.28 -3.47 -8.09
N SER A 239 21.49 -4.03 -8.04
CA SER A 239 21.75 -5.45 -8.27
C SER A 239 21.01 -6.40 -7.30
N ASN A 240 20.56 -5.90 -6.15
CA ASN A 240 19.88 -6.69 -5.13
C ASN A 240 18.37 -6.41 -5.04
N HIS A 241 17.84 -5.48 -5.84
CA HIS A 241 16.48 -4.95 -5.72
C HIS A 241 15.75 -4.88 -7.08
N GLY A 242 14.45 -4.59 -7.04
CA GLY A 242 13.67 -4.27 -8.24
C GLY A 242 14.00 -2.88 -8.77
N VAL A 243 14.14 -2.74 -10.08
CA VAL A 243 14.44 -1.47 -10.76
C VAL A 243 13.35 -1.13 -11.76
N ILE A 244 12.71 0.01 -11.55
CA ILE A 244 11.71 0.57 -12.45
C ILE A 244 12.42 1.23 -13.64
N VAL A 245 11.99 0.87 -14.84
CA VAL A 245 12.41 1.49 -16.10
C VAL A 245 11.34 2.49 -16.49
N ALA A 246 11.72 3.77 -16.54
CA ALA A 246 10.85 4.86 -16.94
C ALA A 246 10.96 5.13 -18.44
N SER A 247 9.84 5.45 -19.08
CA SER A 247 9.78 5.82 -20.49
C SER A 247 10.50 7.13 -20.76
N GLN A 248 11.20 7.19 -21.90
CA GLN A 248 11.92 8.38 -22.35
C GLN A 248 10.97 9.47 -22.89
N ASN A 249 9.71 9.14 -23.17
CA ASN A 249 8.69 10.07 -23.66
C ASN A 249 7.85 10.66 -22.51
N GLY A 250 8.51 11.31 -21.54
CA GLY A 250 7.82 11.95 -20.41
C GLY A 250 7.14 13.25 -20.82
N ASN A 251 5.86 13.43 -20.46
CA ASN A 251 5.21 14.73 -20.54
C ASN A 251 5.62 15.57 -19.34
N THR A 252 6.39 16.63 -19.57
CA THR A 252 6.75 17.59 -18.52
C THR A 252 5.52 18.48 -18.23
N SER A 253 4.71 18.12 -17.24
CA SER A 253 3.76 19.08 -16.69
C SER A 253 4.51 20.05 -15.76
N LYS A 254 3.98 21.28 -15.57
CA LYS A 254 4.63 22.40 -14.88
C LYS A 254 5.08 22.12 -13.42
N SER A 255 4.80 20.94 -12.86
CA SER A 255 5.10 20.61 -11.47
C SER A 255 5.77 19.24 -11.24
N PHE A 256 5.80 18.32 -12.23
CA PHE A 256 6.38 16.97 -12.07
C PHE A 256 6.96 16.44 -13.39
N SER A 257 8.10 15.75 -13.32
CA SER A 257 8.57 14.86 -14.40
C SER A 257 7.78 13.55 -14.31
N VAL A 258 6.76 13.42 -15.14
CA VAL A 258 5.89 12.25 -15.20
C VAL A 258 6.35 11.37 -16.35
N SER A 259 6.96 10.23 -16.02
CA SER A 259 7.30 9.19 -17.00
C SER A 259 6.46 7.95 -16.77
N LEU A 260 5.95 7.36 -17.85
CA LEU A 260 5.28 6.06 -17.81
C LEU A 260 6.29 4.97 -17.41
N VAL A 261 5.82 3.93 -16.73
CA VAL A 261 6.65 2.75 -16.45
C VAL A 261 6.69 1.85 -17.68
N ASP A 262 7.87 1.69 -18.27
CA ASP A 262 8.12 0.81 -19.42
C ASP A 262 8.35 -0.64 -18.97
N ASN A 263 9.06 -0.86 -17.87
CA ASN A 263 9.43 -2.18 -17.39
C ASN A 263 9.76 -2.21 -15.89
N LEU A 264 9.73 -3.39 -15.26
CA LEU A 264 10.35 -3.67 -13.96
C LEU A 264 11.39 -4.77 -14.12
N LEU A 265 12.61 -4.51 -13.68
CA LEU A 265 13.71 -5.48 -13.69
C LEU A 265 13.96 -6.00 -12.29
N GLN A 266 13.97 -7.32 -12.10
CA GLN A 266 14.17 -7.91 -10.78
C GLN A 266 15.62 -8.33 -10.57
N LYS A 267 16.33 -7.62 -9.68
CA LYS A 267 17.76 -7.86 -9.36
C LYS A 267 18.65 -7.87 -10.61
N PRO A 268 18.57 -6.83 -11.46
CA PRO A 268 19.26 -6.83 -12.74
C PRO A 268 20.78 -6.71 -12.60
N GLY A 269 21.49 -7.31 -13.55
CA GLY A 269 22.91 -7.02 -13.76
C GLY A 269 23.14 -5.66 -14.42
N VAL A 270 24.35 -5.12 -14.35
CA VAL A 270 24.70 -3.83 -14.98
C VAL A 270 24.43 -3.84 -16.50
N GLN A 271 24.74 -4.94 -17.18
CA GLN A 271 24.49 -5.07 -18.62
C GLN A 271 23.00 -5.01 -18.97
N GLU A 272 22.15 -5.58 -18.11
CA GLU A 272 20.71 -5.56 -18.28
C GLU A 272 20.13 -4.16 -18.06
N LEU A 273 20.64 -3.43 -17.06
CA LEU A 273 20.29 -2.03 -16.82
C LEU A 273 20.60 -1.14 -18.02
N VAL A 274 21.78 -1.30 -18.62
CA VAL A 274 22.18 -0.55 -19.82
C VAL A 274 21.30 -0.92 -21.01
N LYS A 275 21.08 -2.23 -21.25
CA LYS A 275 20.26 -2.73 -22.36
C LYS A 275 18.83 -2.19 -22.31
N ASN A 276 18.25 -2.10 -21.12
CA ASN A 276 16.88 -1.63 -20.90
C ASN A 276 16.79 -0.11 -20.67
N LYS A 277 17.90 0.64 -20.82
CA LYS A 277 17.93 2.10 -20.59
C LYS A 277 17.40 2.50 -19.19
N ALA A 278 17.70 1.69 -18.18
CA ALA A 278 17.22 1.87 -16.81
C ALA A 278 18.06 2.88 -15.98
N ILE A 279 19.18 3.35 -16.54
CA ILE A 279 20.11 4.27 -15.89
C ILE A 279 19.74 5.70 -16.28
N LEU A 280 19.51 6.54 -15.28
CA LEU A 280 19.21 7.97 -15.42
C LEU A 280 20.46 8.76 -15.82
N ASP A 281 20.26 10.00 -16.24
CA ASP A 281 21.34 10.92 -16.68
C ASP A 281 22.39 11.19 -15.58
N ASP A 282 22.00 11.03 -14.31
CA ASP A 282 22.89 11.19 -13.15
C ASP A 282 23.62 9.88 -12.73
N GLY A 283 23.44 8.81 -13.51
CA GLY A 283 24.07 7.50 -13.29
C GLY A 283 23.36 6.60 -12.26
N ARG A 284 22.20 7.03 -11.74
CA ARG A 284 21.38 6.23 -10.79
C ARG A 284 20.28 5.45 -11.49
N THR A 285 19.63 4.54 -10.76
CA THR A 285 18.47 3.77 -11.21
C THR A 285 17.30 3.99 -10.26
N LEU A 286 16.06 3.77 -10.72
CA LEU A 286 14.86 3.97 -9.92
C LEU A 286 14.51 2.69 -9.16
N LEU A 287 14.64 2.71 -7.83
CA LEU A 287 14.26 1.59 -6.97
C LEU A 287 12.74 1.41 -6.97
N ASP A 288 12.28 0.18 -7.14
CA ASP A 288 10.93 -0.20 -6.76
C ASP A 288 10.81 -0.25 -5.23
N THR A 289 10.05 0.70 -4.67
CA THR A 289 9.82 0.76 -3.23
C THR A 289 8.67 -0.15 -2.78
N GLY A 290 7.89 -0.70 -3.72
CA GLY A 290 6.64 -1.39 -3.45
C GLY A 290 5.53 -0.47 -2.93
N ILE A 291 5.69 0.85 -3.05
CA ILE A 291 4.65 1.82 -2.73
C ILE A 291 3.95 2.27 -4.02
N ILE A 292 2.64 2.06 -4.05
CA ILE A 292 1.77 2.36 -5.18
C ILE A 292 0.63 3.25 -4.70
N ALA A 293 0.28 4.26 -5.49
CA ALA A 293 -0.94 5.02 -5.27
C ALA A 293 -1.81 5.00 -6.54
N VAL A 294 -3.12 4.90 -6.37
CA VAL A 294 -4.11 4.89 -7.46
C VAL A 294 -5.25 5.82 -7.07
N ARG A 295 -5.52 6.86 -7.87
CA ARG A 295 -6.47 7.93 -7.52
C ARG A 295 -7.45 8.20 -8.65
N GLY A 296 -8.67 8.60 -8.31
CA GLY A 296 -9.67 9.09 -9.27
C GLY A 296 -10.13 8.01 -10.24
N GLN A 297 -10.18 8.30 -11.54
CA GLN A 297 -10.70 7.36 -12.54
C GLN A 297 -9.94 6.02 -12.59
N ALA A 298 -8.61 6.03 -12.43
CA ALA A 298 -7.81 4.80 -12.36
C ALA A 298 -8.23 3.91 -11.18
N TRP A 299 -8.66 4.50 -10.06
CA TRP A 299 -9.18 3.75 -8.92
C TRP A 299 -10.54 3.10 -9.27
N VAL A 300 -11.44 3.83 -9.93
CA VAL A 300 -12.73 3.30 -10.38
C VAL A 300 -12.55 2.10 -11.33
N GLU A 301 -11.63 2.19 -12.27
CA GLU A 301 -11.31 1.11 -13.19
C GLU A 301 -10.72 -0.10 -12.48
N LEU A 302 -9.83 0.13 -11.52
CA LEU A 302 -9.25 -0.93 -10.71
C LEU A 302 -10.33 -1.66 -9.91
N VAL A 303 -11.27 -0.93 -9.28
CA VAL A 303 -12.41 -1.55 -8.58
C VAL A 303 -13.26 -2.38 -9.53
N LYS A 304 -13.60 -1.88 -10.73
CA LYS A 304 -14.37 -2.65 -11.73
C LYS A 304 -13.65 -3.94 -12.12
N LEU A 305 -12.33 -3.87 -12.32
CA LEU A 305 -11.49 -5.03 -12.61
C LEU A 305 -11.52 -6.04 -11.47
N SER A 306 -11.37 -5.59 -10.22
CA SER A 306 -11.44 -6.44 -9.03
C SER A 306 -12.79 -7.13 -8.88
N CYS A 307 -13.89 -6.48 -9.24
CA CYS A 307 -15.21 -7.12 -9.19
C CYS A 307 -15.35 -8.29 -10.16
N SER A 308 -14.52 -8.36 -11.20
CA SER A 308 -14.54 -9.41 -12.22
C SER A 308 -13.32 -10.35 -12.13
N CYS A 309 -12.53 -10.31 -11.05
CA CYS A 309 -11.24 -11.02 -10.98
C CYS A 309 -11.31 -12.51 -10.62
N GLN A 310 -12.47 -13.00 -10.17
CA GLN A 310 -12.68 -14.38 -9.72
C GLN A 310 -12.20 -15.45 -10.73
N PRO A 311 -12.55 -15.40 -12.04
CA PRO A 311 -12.08 -16.39 -13.01
C PRO A 311 -10.56 -16.41 -13.16
N MET A 312 -9.92 -15.23 -13.15
CA MET A 312 -8.46 -15.09 -13.24
C MET A 312 -7.77 -15.70 -12.03
N ILE A 313 -8.29 -15.46 -10.82
CA ILE A 313 -7.75 -16.05 -9.59
C ILE A 313 -7.87 -17.58 -9.64
N LEU A 314 -9.02 -18.12 -10.06
CA LEU A 314 -9.21 -19.57 -10.20
C LEU A 314 -8.24 -20.21 -11.21
N GLU A 315 -7.88 -19.50 -12.28
CA GLU A 315 -6.88 -19.95 -13.25
C GLU A 315 -5.46 -19.96 -12.66
N LEU A 316 -5.10 -18.95 -11.87
CA LEU A 316 -3.81 -18.90 -11.15
C LEU A 316 -3.69 -20.07 -10.16
N LEU A 317 -4.74 -20.35 -9.40
CA LEU A 317 -4.79 -21.49 -8.47
C LEU A 317 -4.60 -22.83 -9.20
N LYS A 318 -5.27 -23.02 -10.35
CA LYS A 318 -5.12 -24.24 -11.17
C LYS A 318 -3.74 -24.40 -11.78
N SER A 319 -3.11 -23.30 -12.18
CA SER A 319 -1.81 -23.31 -12.85
C SER A 319 -0.61 -23.26 -11.90
N GLY A 320 -0.83 -22.95 -10.62
CA GLY A 320 0.23 -22.72 -9.63
C GLY A 320 1.12 -21.52 -9.95
N LYS A 321 0.66 -20.62 -10.83
CA LYS A 321 1.40 -19.40 -11.21
C LYS A 321 1.05 -18.26 -10.28
N GLU A 322 2.05 -17.43 -9.95
CA GLU A 322 1.85 -16.17 -9.24
C GLU A 322 1.71 -15.02 -10.26
N ALA A 323 0.71 -14.16 -10.08
CA ALA A 323 0.64 -12.89 -10.78
C ALA A 323 1.43 -11.85 -9.97
N SER A 324 2.64 -11.50 -10.43
CA SER A 324 3.33 -10.33 -9.89
C SER A 324 2.48 -9.08 -10.16
N THR A 325 2.71 -8.01 -9.40
CA THR A 325 2.10 -6.69 -9.69
C THR A 325 2.57 -6.14 -11.05
N ASP A 326 3.40 -6.89 -11.77
CA ASP A 326 4.12 -6.42 -12.93
C ASP A 326 3.44 -6.77 -14.24
N ILE A 327 3.53 -5.77 -15.13
CA ILE A 327 3.33 -5.78 -16.58
C ILE A 327 1.94 -5.34 -17.08
N GLN A 328 0.82 -5.73 -16.48
CA GLN A 328 -0.50 -5.29 -16.99
C GLN A 328 -1.04 -4.02 -16.30
N LEU A 329 -0.88 -3.89 -14.99
CA LEU A 329 -1.26 -2.66 -14.28
C LEU A 329 -0.22 -1.56 -14.47
N LEU A 330 1.08 -1.89 -14.47
CA LEU A 330 2.22 -0.96 -14.56
C LEU A 330 2.18 0.04 -15.75
N LYS A 331 1.52 -0.30 -16.86
CA LYS A 331 1.49 0.57 -18.06
C LYS A 331 0.78 1.91 -17.86
N TYR A 332 0.02 2.06 -16.77
CA TYR A 332 -0.65 3.30 -16.39
C TYR A 332 0.08 4.06 -15.29
N PHE A 333 1.22 3.53 -14.83
CA PHE A 333 1.89 4.07 -13.67
C PHE A 333 2.86 5.18 -14.06
N ILE A 334 2.74 6.28 -13.33
CA ILE A 334 3.65 7.41 -13.38
C ILE A 334 4.73 7.23 -12.32
N VAL A 335 5.98 7.53 -12.66
CA VAL A 335 7.05 7.57 -11.67
C VAL A 335 7.04 8.90 -10.91
N LEU A 336 6.95 8.82 -9.58
CA LEU A 336 7.21 9.96 -8.68
C LEU A 336 8.60 9.79 -8.05
N PRO A 337 9.60 10.62 -8.40
CA PRO A 337 10.89 10.57 -7.75
C PRO A 337 10.75 11.10 -6.31
N GLY A 338 10.99 10.24 -5.33
CA GLY A 338 11.14 10.65 -3.94
C GLY A 338 12.36 11.58 -3.79
N LYS A 339 12.19 12.72 -3.13
CA LYS A 339 13.33 13.52 -2.66
C LYS A 339 13.94 12.78 -1.46
N GLN A 340 15.24 12.46 -1.53
CA GLN A 340 16.01 12.02 -0.36
C GLN A 340 16.20 13.18 0.61
#